data_AF-A0A392QKM1-F1
#
_entry.id   AF-A0A392QKM1-F1
#
_cell.length_a   1.000
_cell.length_b   1.000
_cell.length_c   1.000
_cell.angle_alpha   90.00
_cell.angle_beta   90.00
_cell.angle_gamma   90.00
#
_symmetry.space_group_name_H-M   'P 1'
#
loop_
_entity.id
_entity.type
_entity.pdbx_description
1 polymer ?
#
loop_
_entity_poly.entity_id
_entity_poly.type
_entity_poly.pdbx_seq_one_letter_code
_entity_poly.pdbx_strand_id
1 'polypeptide(L)'
;MVCGGSATGALNAARRKRFIEGLRSCGRMVITGNKHSWEMDYMPKPRFLHDMIILPTATLLPDGRVLVAGSNPHGTYTFHNAAYPTELRLQAFVPHYMEK
;
A
#
# COMPACT_ATOMS: atom_id res chain seq x y z
N MET A 1 -8.45 6.28 1.19
CA MET A 1 -8.36 4.80 1.19
C MET A 1 -6.98 4.42 1.67
N VAL A 2 -6.87 3.46 2.58
CA VAL A 2 -5.62 2.95 3.15
C VAL A 2 -5.51 1.48 2.78
N CYS A 3 -4.43 1.05 2.14
CA CYS A 3 -4.28 -0.31 1.62
C CYS A 3 -2.99 -0.99 2.09
N GLY A 4 -3.07 -2.28 2.38
CA GLY A 4 -1.91 -3.14 2.60
C GLY A 4 -1.29 -3.05 4.00
N GLY A 5 0.02 -3.28 4.09
CA GLY A 5 0.79 -3.27 5.33
C GLY A 5 1.28 -4.65 5.79
N SER A 6 2.03 -4.65 6.90
CA SER A 6 2.61 -5.85 7.51
C SER A 6 1.55 -6.71 8.20
N ALA A 7 1.54 -8.01 7.90
CA ALA A 7 0.70 -8.95 8.63
C ALA A 7 1.11 -8.99 10.11
N THR A 8 0.14 -9.16 11.01
CA THR A 8 0.42 -9.27 12.44
C THR A 8 1.43 -10.38 12.71
N GLY A 9 2.48 -10.08 13.49
CA GLY A 9 3.55 -11.03 13.79
C GLY A 9 4.65 -11.14 12.72
N ALA A 10 4.54 -10.44 11.59
CA ALA A 10 5.56 -10.46 10.53
C ALA A 10 6.93 -9.98 11.02
N LEU A 11 7.01 -9.03 11.96
CA LEU A 11 8.29 -8.61 12.55
C LEU A 11 9.00 -9.76 13.29
N ASN A 12 8.26 -10.52 14.09
CA ASN A 12 8.80 -11.66 14.83
C ASN A 12 9.23 -12.78 13.90
N ALA A 13 8.47 -13.01 12.82
CA ALA A 13 8.82 -13.97 11.78
C ALA A 13 10.08 -13.53 11.02
N ALA A 14 10.20 -12.24 10.67
CA ALA A 14 11.34 -11.69 9.95
C ALA A 14 12.65 -11.83 10.74
N ARG A 15 12.61 -11.66 12.07
CA ARG A 15 13.75 -11.95 12.97
C ARG A 15 14.25 -13.39 12.88
N ARG A 16 13.37 -14.34 12.51
CA ARG A 16 13.69 -15.76 12.29
C ARG A 16 13.93 -16.08 10.80
N LYS A 17 14.18 -15.07 9.96
CA LYS A 17 14.31 -15.17 8.49
C LYS A 17 13.09 -15.79 7.80
N ARG A 18 11.92 -15.73 8.45
CA ARG A 18 10.64 -16.13 7.88
C ARG A 18 9.87 -14.88 7.47
N PHE A 19 9.72 -14.69 6.18
CA PHE A 19 9.01 -13.53 5.66
C PHE A 19 7.56 -13.92 5.38
N ILE A 20 6.61 -13.08 5.82
CA ILE A 20 5.17 -13.32 5.67
C ILE A 20 4.65 -12.39 4.57
N GLU A 21 3.70 -12.89 3.79
CA GLU A 21 3.02 -12.10 2.77
C GLU A 21 2.28 -10.89 3.39
N GLY A 22 2.26 -9.78 2.66
CA GLY A 22 1.62 -8.55 3.10
C GLY A 22 0.10 -8.64 3.12
N LEU A 23 -0.53 -7.68 3.79
CA LEU A 23 -1.98 -7.57 3.77
C LEU A 23 -2.45 -7.12 2.38
N ARG A 24 -3.63 -7.62 2.00
CA ARG A 24 -4.36 -7.20 0.79
C ARG A 24 -5.50 -6.25 1.09
N SER A 25 -5.88 -6.13 2.35
CA SER A 25 -7.03 -5.33 2.79
C SER A 25 -6.80 -3.84 2.54
N CYS A 26 -7.85 -3.18 2.08
CA CYS A 26 -7.97 -1.75 1.91
C CYS A 26 -9.17 -1.26 2.74
N GLY A 27 -9.03 -0.13 3.43
CA GLY A 27 -10.11 0.54 4.14
C GLY A 27 -10.37 1.93 3.59
N ARG A 28 -11.62 2.27 3.34
CA ARG A 28 -12.09 3.62 3.02
C ARG A 28 -13.00 4.11 4.14
N MET A 29 -12.66 5.26 4.73
CA MET A 29 -13.54 5.90 5.71
C MET A 29 -14.69 6.58 4.97
N VAL A 30 -15.92 6.26 5.39
CA VAL A 30 -17.12 6.97 4.94
C VAL A 30 -17.30 8.19 5.84
N ILE A 31 -17.03 9.38 5.27
CA ILE A 31 -17.11 10.67 5.98
C ILE A 31 -18.44 11.40 5.79
N THR A 32 -19.29 10.90 4.89
CA THR A 32 -20.54 11.56 4.47
C THR A 32 -21.78 11.07 5.22
N GLY A 33 -21.66 10.08 6.11
CA GLY A 33 -22.77 9.50 6.86
C GLY A 33 -22.86 9.98 8.31
N ASN A 34 -24.05 9.91 8.91
CA ASN A 34 -24.27 10.15 10.35
C ASN A 34 -23.65 9.06 11.25
N LYS A 35 -23.08 8.01 10.66
CA LYS A 35 -22.38 6.92 11.34
C LYS A 35 -21.02 6.71 10.67
N HIS A 36 -19.95 6.88 11.43
CA HIS A 36 -18.59 6.60 10.95
C HIS A 36 -18.45 5.10 10.69
N SER A 37 -18.03 4.75 9.48
CA SER A 37 -17.80 3.35 9.08
C SER A 37 -16.62 3.27 8.12
N TRP A 38 -16.00 2.09 8.09
CA TRP A 38 -14.97 1.75 7.13
C TRP A 38 -15.53 0.77 6.11
N GLU A 39 -15.46 1.12 4.84
CA GLU A 39 -15.74 0.22 3.74
C GLU A 39 -14.45 -0.50 3.37
N MET A 40 -14.49 -1.83 3.43
CA MET A 40 -13.32 -2.68 3.18
C MET A 40 -13.31 -3.21 1.75
N ASP A 41 -12.13 -3.25 1.15
CA ASP A 41 -11.86 -3.76 -0.18
C ASP A 41 -10.53 -4.55 -0.19
N TYR A 42 -10.19 -5.24 -1.28
CA TYR A 42 -8.98 -6.05 -1.39
C TYR A 42 -8.20 -5.81 -2.68
N MET A 43 -6.89 -5.57 -2.53
CA MET A 43 -5.99 -5.49 -3.66
C MET A 43 -5.88 -6.84 -4.39
N PRO A 44 -5.67 -6.85 -5.72
CA PRO A 44 -5.44 -8.09 -6.48
C PRO A 44 -4.19 -8.86 -6.04
N LYS A 45 -3.16 -8.14 -5.58
CA LYS A 45 -1.92 -8.69 -5.05
C LYS A 45 -1.55 -7.99 -3.74
N PRO A 46 -1.00 -8.72 -2.75
CA PRO A 46 -0.49 -8.11 -1.55
C PRO A 46 0.72 -7.27 -1.87
N ARG A 47 0.73 -6.06 -1.34
CA ARG A 47 1.81 -5.11 -1.53
C ARG A 47 2.11 -4.47 -0.20
N PHE A 48 3.40 -4.43 0.12
CA PHE A 48 3.94 -3.37 0.93
C PHE A 48 4.24 -2.27 -0.07
N LEU A 49 3.63 -1.09 0.05
CA LEU A 49 4.40 0.04 -0.47
C LEU A 49 5.63 0.09 0.40
N HIS A 50 6.79 -0.19 -0.19
CA HIS A 50 8.05 0.00 0.48
C HIS A 50 8.06 1.44 0.98
N ASP A 51 7.89 1.55 2.29
CA ASP A 51 7.89 2.76 3.10
C ASP A 51 6.98 3.91 2.65
N MET A 52 5.72 3.67 2.26
CA MET A 52 4.69 4.74 2.27
C MET A 52 4.48 5.35 3.68
N ILE A 53 5.17 4.87 4.71
CA ILE A 53 5.26 5.49 6.04
C ILE A 53 6.41 6.51 6.11
N ILE A 54 7.50 6.31 5.37
CA ILE A 54 8.67 7.20 5.33
C ILE A 54 8.82 7.72 3.89
N LEU A 55 8.29 8.92 3.65
CA LEU A 55 8.30 9.68 2.38
C LEU A 55 7.23 9.30 1.31
N PRO A 56 5.95 9.06 1.67
CA PRO A 56 4.91 9.03 0.66
C PRO A 56 4.68 10.43 0.06
N THR A 57 4.60 10.51 -1.27
CA THR A 57 4.20 11.72 -1.99
C THR A 57 2.96 11.39 -2.83
N ALA A 58 1.98 12.29 -2.78
CA ALA A 58 0.79 12.21 -3.60
C ALA A 58 0.63 13.47 -4.46
N THR A 59 0.14 13.31 -5.69
CA THR A 59 -0.14 14.42 -6.61
C THR A 59 -1.39 14.12 -7.42
N LEU A 60 -2.20 15.16 -7.67
CA LEU A 60 -3.37 15.08 -8.52
C LEU A 60 -2.94 15.08 -10.00
N LEU A 61 -3.44 14.11 -10.75
CA LEU A 61 -3.27 14.04 -12.19
C LEU A 61 -4.36 14.86 -12.90
N PRO A 62 -4.10 15.40 -14.12
CA PRO A 62 -5.09 16.18 -14.86
C PRO A 62 -6.40 15.44 -15.18
N ASP A 63 -6.35 14.10 -15.19
CA ASP A 63 -7.52 13.23 -15.39
C ASP A 63 -8.32 12.97 -14.10
N GLY A 64 -7.98 13.64 -12.99
CA GLY A 64 -8.66 13.53 -11.71
C GLY A 64 -8.19 12.37 -10.82
N ARG A 65 -7.27 11.52 -11.30
CA ARG A 65 -6.67 10.44 -10.49
C ARG A 65 -5.63 10.98 -9.52
N VAL A 66 -5.36 10.22 -8.46
CA VAL A 66 -4.32 10.57 -7.47
C VAL A 66 -3.12 9.66 -7.66
N LEU A 67 -2.02 10.20 -8.17
CA LEU A 67 -0.75 9.49 -8.23
C LEU A 67 -0.14 9.42 -6.84
N VAL A 68 0.14 8.21 -6.37
CA VAL A 68 0.85 7.91 -5.13
C VAL A 68 2.18 7.28 -5.48
N ALA A 69 3.23 7.89 -4.92
CA ALA A 69 4.62 7.54 -5.09
C ALA A 69 5.32 7.63 -3.72
N GLY A 70 6.57 7.22 -3.66
CA GLY A 70 7.38 7.32 -2.43
C GLY A 70 8.06 6.01 -2.10
N SER A 71 9.26 6.12 -1.54
CA SER A 71 10.08 5.01 -1.08
C SER A 71 11.15 5.54 -0.15
N ASN A 72 11.68 4.67 0.70
CA ASN A 72 12.87 4.94 1.49
C ASN A 72 14.12 4.83 0.60
N PRO A 73 15.06 5.80 0.64
CA PRO A 73 16.29 5.79 -0.16
C PRO A 73 17.33 4.79 0.38
N HIS A 74 16.91 3.58 0.74
CA HIS A 74 17.79 2.52 1.18
C HIS A 74 18.75 2.14 0.03
N GLY A 75 20.06 2.19 0.28
CA GLY A 75 21.10 1.97 -0.73
C GLY A 75 21.22 0.54 -1.25
N THR A 76 20.48 -0.41 -0.68
CA THR A 76 20.49 -1.82 -1.08
C THR A 76 19.08 -2.32 -1.35
N TYR A 77 18.71 -2.37 -2.62
CA TYR A 77 17.52 -3.07 -3.10
C TYR A 77 17.90 -4.46 -3.58
N THR A 78 17.05 -5.44 -3.27
CA THR A 78 17.24 -6.82 -3.73
C THR A 78 16.08 -7.19 -4.65
N PHE A 79 16.29 -7.03 -5.95
CA PHE A 79 15.26 -7.26 -6.97
C PHE A 79 15.09 -8.74 -7.37
N HIS A 80 16.10 -9.58 -7.09
CA HIS A 80 16.12 -10.99 -7.49
C HIS A 80 16.68 -11.86 -6.36
N ASN A 81 16.37 -13.17 -6.40
CA ASN A 81 16.88 -14.16 -5.44
C ASN A 81 16.58 -13.87 -3.97
N ALA A 82 15.44 -13.23 -3.70
CA ALA A 82 14.88 -13.04 -2.37
C ALA A 82 13.46 -13.60 -2.32
N ALA A 83 13.03 -14.07 -1.14
CA ALA A 83 11.66 -14.57 -0.95
C ALA A 83 10.59 -13.51 -1.26
N TYR A 84 10.92 -12.24 -1.00
CA TYR A 84 10.09 -11.07 -1.31
C TYR A 84 11.00 -10.00 -1.91
N PRO A 85 11.21 -10.03 -3.24
CA PRO A 85 12.08 -9.06 -3.90
C PRO A 85 11.50 -7.65 -3.79
N THR A 86 12.38 -6.66 -3.75
CA THR A 86 11.99 -5.25 -3.84
C THR A 86 11.25 -5.02 -5.16
N GLU A 87 10.07 -4.40 -5.09
CA GLU A 87 9.32 -3.95 -6.24
C GLU A 87 9.10 -2.44 -6.15
N LEU A 88 9.63 -1.69 -7.12
CA LEU A 88 9.41 -0.26 -7.24
C LEU A 88 8.21 -0.04 -8.16
N ARG A 89 7.15 0.58 -7.64
CA ARG A 89 5.91 0.85 -8.39
C ARG A 89 5.32 2.19 -8.03
N LEU A 90 4.76 2.83 -9.06
CA LEU A 90 3.86 3.98 -8.92
C LEU A 90 2.42 3.50 -9.09
N GLN A 91 1.49 4.09 -8.35
CA GLN A 91 0.07 3.79 -8.50
C GLN A 91 -0.75 5.07 -8.61
N ALA A 92 -1.63 5.11 -9.60
CA ALA A 92 -2.68 6.12 -9.68
C ALA A 92 -3.97 5.53 -9.12
N PHE A 93 -4.49 6.11 -8.05
CA PHE A 93 -5.80 5.77 -7.50
C PHE A 93 -6.89 6.50 -8.27
N VAL A 94 -7.96 5.79 -8.59
CA VAL A 94 -9.19 6.34 -9.18
C VAL A 94 -10.17 6.59 -8.05
N PRO A 95 -10.45 7.86 -7.72
CA PRO A 95 -11.54 8.19 -6.84
C PRO A 95 -12.89 7.62 -7.29
N HIS A 96 -13.67 7.12 -6.33
CA HIS A 96 -14.98 6.50 -6.58
C HIS A 96 -15.97 7.44 -7.31
N TYR A 97 -15.86 8.76 -7.14
CA TYR A 97 -16.72 9.70 -7.87
C TYR A 97 -16.48 9.69 -9.39
N MET A 98 -15.43 9.03 -9.88
CA MET A 98 -15.15 8.83 -11.31
C MET A 98 -15.61 7.46 -11.82
N GLU A 99 -15.90 6.51 -10.93
CA GLU A 99 -16.47 5.21 -11.29
C GLU A 99 -17.99 5.41 -11.42
N LYS A 100 -18.48 5.51 -12.66
CA LYS A 100 -19.91 5.61 -12.99
C LYS A 100 -20.54 4.22 -13.10
#